data_AF-A0A7C2ZCZ2-F1
#
_entry.id   AF-A0A7C2ZCZ2-F1
#
_cell.length_a   1.000
_cell.length_b   1.000
_cell.length_c   1.000
_cell.angle_alpha   90.00
_cell.angle_beta   90.00
_cell.angle_gamma   90.00
#
_symmetry.space_group_name_H-M   'P 1'
#
loop_
_entity.id
_entity.type
_entity.pdbx_description
1 polymer ?
#
loop_
_entity_poly.entity_id
_entity_poly.type
_entity_poly.pdbx_seq_one_letter_code
_entity_poly.pdbx_strand_id
1 'polypeptide(L)' 'QKPVEEGKEYDVQITDTSRRGEGVAKIQRFVIFVPGTKQGDNVRIKITKVTPRYATGVVVKEGSEEKEE' A
#
# COMPACT_ATOMS: atom_id res chain seq x y z
N GLN A 1 -15.92 2.72 -12.70
CA GLN A 1 -15.18 3.62 -11.80
C GLN A 1 -13.82 3.01 -11.52
N LYS A 2 -12.75 3.82 -11.49
CA LYS A 2 -11.42 3.35 -11.04
C LYS A 2 -11.40 3.48 -9.51
N PRO A 3 -11.06 2.42 -8.76
CA PRO A 3 -11.12 2.43 -7.29
C PRO A 3 -10.03 3.29 -6.64
N VAL A 4 -8.96 3.63 -7.39
CA VAL A 4 -7.84 4.46 -6.96
C VAL A 4 -7.43 5.43 -8.07
N GLU A 5 -6.88 6.58 -7.68
CA GLU A 5 -6.38 7.61 -8.58
C GLU A 5 -4.89 7.87 -8.37
N GLU A 6 -4.16 8.14 -9.46
CA GLU A 6 -2.76 8.54 -9.41
C GLU A 6 -2.61 9.90 -8.71
N GLY A 7 -1.57 10.03 -7.88
CA GLY A 7 -1.27 11.24 -7.13
C GLY A 7 -2.06 11.41 -5.83
N LYS A 8 -3.09 10.59 -5.58
CA LYS A 8 -3.85 10.61 -4.34
C LYS A 8 -3.22 9.70 -3.27
N GLU A 9 -3.50 10.07 -2.03
CA GLU A 9 -3.08 9.32 -0.85
C GLU A 9 -4.24 8.50 -0.30
N TYR A 10 -3.93 7.28 0.13
CA TYR A 10 -4.90 6.36 0.71
C TYR A 10 -4.27 5.69 1.94
N ASP A 11 -5.06 5.59 2.99
CA ASP A 11 -4.74 4.75 4.14
C ASP A 11 -5.09 3.31 3.78
N VAL A 12 -4.08 2.43 3.81
CA VAL A 12 -4.25 1.03 3.47
C VAL A 12 -3.64 0.14 4.54
N GLN A 13 -4.27 -1.00 4.73
CA GLN A 13 -3.70 -2.09 5.51
C GLN A 13 -3.01 -3.07 4.57
N ILE A 14 -1.77 -3.40 4.89
CA ILE A 14 -1.03 -4.44 4.19
C ILE A 14 -1.55 -5.79 4.66
N THR A 15 -2.29 -6.46 3.78
CA THR A 15 -2.92 -7.75 4.09
C THR A 15 -1.99 -8.94 3.89
N ASP A 16 -0.95 -8.75 3.06
CA ASP A 16 -0.08 -9.83 2.62
C ASP A 16 1.28 -9.25 2.20
N THR A 17 2.31 -10.08 2.13
CA THR A 17 3.64 -9.69 1.64
C THR A 17 4.06 -10.63 0.52
N SER A 18 4.45 -10.06 -0.62
CA SER A 18 4.99 -10.81 -1.75
C SER A 18 6.31 -11.49 -1.38
N ARG A 19 6.66 -12.57 -2.08
CA ARG A 19 7.93 -13.30 -1.90
C ARG A 19 9.18 -12.44 -2.10
N ARG A 20 9.04 -11.27 -2.75
CA ARG A 20 10.12 -10.28 -2.95
C ARG A 20 10.27 -9.29 -1.80
N GLY A 21 9.43 -9.36 -0.76
CA GLY A 21 9.42 -8.41 0.35
C GLY A 21 8.64 -7.11 0.04
N GLU A 22 7.72 -7.15 -0.92
CA GLU A 22 6.81 -6.05 -1.20
C GLU A 22 5.48 -6.28 -0.48
N GLY A 23 4.98 -5.30 0.26
CA GLY A 23 3.67 -5.38 0.87
C GLY A 23 2.55 -5.26 -0.16
N VAL A 24 1.49 -6.01 0.07
CA VAL A 24 0.31 -6.09 -0.79
C VAL A 24 -0.90 -5.56 -0.03
N ALA A 25 -1.36 -4.39 -0.45
CA ALA A 25 -2.61 -3.80 -0.03
C ALA A 25 -3.75 -4.19 -0.99
N LYS A 26 -4.97 -4.32 -0.46
CA LYS A 26 -6.17 -4.59 -1.25
C LYS A 26 -7.26 -3.57 -0.93
N ILE A 27 -7.68 -2.78 -1.92
CA ILE A 27 -8.81 -1.84 -1.81
C ILE A 27 -9.92 -2.32 -2.74
N GLN A 28 -11.09 -2.71 -2.22
CA GLN A 28 -12.25 -3.10 -3.03
C GLN A 28 -11.94 -4.13 -4.14
N ARG A 29 -11.14 -5.17 -3.83
CA ARG A 29 -10.59 -6.18 -4.77
C ARG A 29 -9.51 -5.69 -5.74
N PHE A 30 -9.04 -4.45 -5.61
CA PHE A 30 -7.92 -3.92 -6.38
C PHE A 30 -6.61 -4.07 -5.63
N VAL A 31 -5.59 -4.61 -6.29
CA VAL A 31 -4.29 -4.92 -5.68
C VAL A 31 -3.36 -3.71 -5.83
N ILE A 32 -2.71 -3.36 -4.73
CA ILE A 32 -1.75 -2.26 -4.67
C ILE A 32 -0.44 -2.78 -4.10
N PHE A 33 0.63 -2.63 -4.87
CA PHE A 33 1.97 -3.01 -4.45
C PHE A 33 2.65 -1.82 -3.77
N VAL A 34 3.19 -2.08 -2.58
CA VAL A 34 3.85 -1.10 -1.73
C VAL A 34 5.20 -1.68 -1.30
N PRO A 35 6.31 -1.26 -1.92
CA PRO A 35 7.63 -1.75 -1.54
C PRO A 35 8.01 -1.25 -0.15
N GLY A 36 8.69 -2.09 0.63
CA GLY A 36 9.21 -1.71 1.96
C GLY A 36 8.22 -1.83 3.11
N THR A 37 7.05 -2.42 2.90
CA THR A 37 6.05 -2.66 3.95
C THR A 37 5.85 -4.15 4.23
N LYS A 38 5.31 -4.46 5.42
CA LYS A 38 5.09 -5.83 5.89
C LYS A 38 3.61 -6.07 6.14
N GLN A 39 3.23 -7.34 6.10
CA GLN A 39 1.89 -7.78 6.48
C GLN A 39 1.54 -7.32 7.89
N GLY A 40 0.36 -6.71 8.04
CA GLY A 40 -0.12 -6.15 9.29
C GLY A 40 0.04 -4.63 9.39
N ASP A 41 0.92 -4.03 8.58
CA ASP A 41 1.19 -2.59 8.64
C ASP A 41 -0.01 -1.79 8.15
N ASN A 42 -0.36 -0.73 8.90
CA ASN A 42 -1.29 0.31 8.47
C ASN A 42 -0.48 1.53 8.08
N VAL A 43 -0.38 1.80 6.78
CA VAL A 43 0.44 2.89 6.26
C VAL A 43 -0.38 3.76 5.31
N ARG A 44 0.00 5.04 5.25
CA ARG A 44 -0.52 5.94 4.23
C ARG A 44 0.36 5.84 3.00
N ILE A 45 -0.23 5.44 1.88
CA ILE A 45 0.46 5.31 0.61
C ILE A 45 -0.02 6.37 -0.36
N LYS A 46 0.90 6.88 -1.18
CA LYS A 46 0.58 7.71 -2.34
C LYS A 46 0.68 6.89 -3.60
N ILE A 47 -0.40 6.85 -4.38
CA ILE A 47 -0.42 6.12 -5.63
C ILE A 47 0.42 6.87 -6.65
N THR A 48 1.47 6.24 -7.17
CA THR A 48 2.34 6.83 -8.19
C THR A 48 1.98 6.36 -9.58
N LYS A 49 1.38 5.17 -9.69
CA LYS A 49 1.00 4.57 -10.97
C LYS A 49 -0.25 3.69 -10.81
N VAL A 50 -1.22 3.86 -11.70
CA VAL A 50 -2.43 3.05 -11.79
C VAL A 50 -2.45 2.34 -13.14
N THR A 51 -2.50 1.02 -13.10
CA THR A 51 -2.68 0.18 -14.29
C THR A 51 -4.10 -0.41 -14.32
N PRO A 52 -4.54 -1.02 -15.43
CA PRO A 52 -5.84 -1.68 -15.48
C PRO A 52 -5.98 -2.89 -14.54
N ARG A 53 -4.87 -3.46 -14.04
CA ARG A 53 -4.86 -4.67 -13.20
C ARG A 53 -4.46 -4.43 -11.75
N TYR A 54 -3.61 -3.44 -11.49
CA TYR A 54 -3.05 -3.11 -10.17
C TYR A 54 -2.60 -1.66 -10.10
N ALA A 55 -2.32 -1.15 -8.90
CA ALA A 55 -1.59 0.10 -8.72
C ALA A 55 -0.29 -0.12 -7.97
N THR A 56 0.62 0.84 -8.10
CA THR A 56 1.84 0.91 -7.31
C THR A 56 1.79 2.19 -6.50
N GLY A 57 2.09 2.06 -5.22
CA GLY A 57 2.15 3.17 -4.28
C GLY A 57 3.47 3.20 -3.53
N VAL A 58 3.84 4.39 -3.07
CA VAL A 58 4.97 4.59 -2.15
C VAL A 58 4.42 5.02 -0.80
N VAL A 59 5.06 4.58 0.28
CA VAL A 59 4.69 5.02 1.62
C VAL A 59 5.05 6.51 1.78
N VAL A 60 4.06 7.32 2.17
CA VAL A 60 4.26 8.74 2.47
C VAL A 60 4.16 9.05 3.96
N LYS A 61 3.53 8.16 4.72
CA LYS A 61 3.53 8.20 6.18
C LYS A 61 3.54 6.78 6.72
N GLU A 62 4.63 6.43 7.40
CA GLU A 62 4.68 5.22 8.21
C GLU A 62 3.77 5.45 9.41
N GLY A 63 2.72 4.62 9.54
CA GLY A 63 1.97 4.52 10.77
C GLY A 63 2.87 3.85 11.80
N SER A 64 3.68 4.65 12.47
CA SER A 64 4.41 4.25 13.65
C SER A 64 3.39 3.97 14.75
N GLU A 65 3.14 2.69 15.05
CA GLU A 65 3.11 2.28 16.46
C GLU A 65 4.54 1.85 16.81
N GLU A 66 5.09 2.60 17.75
CA GLU A 66 6.26 2.39 18.57
C GLU A 66 6.99 1.03 18.42
N LYS A 67 8.23 1.08 17.93
CA LYS A 67 9.28 0.32 18.61
C LYS A 67 9.63 1.11 19.88
N GLU A 68 8.87 0.91 20.95
CA GLU A 68 9.38 1.17 22.29
C GLU A 68 10.36 0.04 22.65
N GLU A 69 11.46 0.45 23.27
CA GLU A 69 12.65 -0.31 23.64
C GLU A 69 12.47 -1.10 24.95
#